data_AF-A0AAW7QQC6-F1
#
_entry.id   AF-A0AAW7QQC6-F1
#
_cell.length_a   1.000
_cell.length_b   1.000
_cell.length_c   1.000
_cell.angle_alpha   90.00
_cell.angle_beta   90.00
_cell.angle_gamma   90.00
#
_symmetry.space_group_name_H-M   'P 1'
#
loop_
_entity.id
_entity.type
_entity.pdbx_description
1 polymer ?
#
loop_
_entity_poly.entity_id
_entity_poly.type
_entity_poly.pdbx_seq_one_letter_code
_entity_poly.pdbx_strand_id
1 'polypeptide(L)'
;MNRLQGWLVALGVFSALLIAHVALAQPTWVEQSTAYFRVVYAPEDVVIANEYAAIIDRLYDEFSTTFAFRPVTPLTLRLYPTSEAYFAVNPAARAVPGVIAHADFRRREVVVIVERARLQDQTAQVNNLRHELTHIFAADLSAGKLNVGLQEGIAQYMELPGPDRDSKMAVLRTLAERGGLWSWATLDDRNAIYGQPDVSYPQTWSIVAFLIERDGIDRFRQFLVTLAQSSGYRSAMVTVYGVSATTLEAEWRDWLPGFLQLDAHQMTPAAIDLQPVQSFLSAGDYEAALRELERLEPIADEATRTAITTLRTQAQTGLRANQLTSAARTALLNGEYEQAERLIGQAEQAYRDINDLRQTAILAEYRARVARGLQASERLRQAYEQARTFDLISAQTNAEAAAREFAALGDNLRRDNALTLRQQLARQQQSIAIALLFFGAAGIAFRFISRQLMPVARPW
;
A
#
# COMPACT_ATOMS: atom_id res chain seq x y z
N MET A 1 63.09 -62.83 -21.16
CA MET A 1 62.43 -61.58 -21.59
C MET A 1 60.90 -61.66 -21.74
N ASN A 2 60.25 -62.83 -21.77
CA ASN A 2 58.81 -62.92 -22.12
C ASN A 2 57.80 -62.96 -20.94
N ARG A 3 58.23 -63.04 -19.67
CA ARG A 3 57.30 -63.08 -18.52
C ARG A 3 57.07 -61.70 -17.87
N LEU A 4 58.02 -60.76 -17.96
CA LEU A 4 57.86 -59.40 -17.42
C LEU A 4 57.00 -58.49 -18.31
N GLN A 5 57.03 -58.69 -19.64
CA GLN A 5 56.15 -57.95 -20.56
C GLN A 5 54.67 -58.34 -20.42
N GLY A 6 54.36 -59.60 -20.08
CA GLY A 6 52.98 -60.04 -19.84
C GLY A 6 52.33 -59.41 -18.62
N TRP A 7 53.09 -59.19 -17.55
CA TRP A 7 52.59 -58.55 -16.32
C TRP A 7 52.40 -57.04 -16.47
N LEU A 8 53.22 -56.36 -17.27
CA LEU A 8 53.06 -54.91 -17.54
C LEU A 8 51.86 -54.62 -18.46
N VAL A 9 51.54 -55.52 -19.39
CA VAL A 9 50.34 -55.40 -20.24
C VAL A 9 49.08 -55.73 -19.45
N ALA A 10 49.10 -56.74 -18.55
CA ALA A 10 47.97 -57.05 -17.67
C ALA A 10 47.71 -55.93 -16.63
N LEU A 11 48.76 -55.31 -16.07
CA LEU A 11 48.63 -54.17 -15.17
C LEU A 11 48.16 -52.91 -15.91
N GLY A 12 48.58 -52.72 -17.16
CA GLY A 12 48.11 -51.63 -18.03
C GLY A 12 46.64 -51.76 -18.44
N VAL A 13 46.16 -52.98 -18.73
CA VAL A 13 44.75 -53.25 -19.05
C VAL A 13 43.87 -53.17 -17.79
N PHE A 14 44.36 -53.62 -16.63
CA PHE A 14 43.64 -53.50 -15.35
C PHE A 14 43.60 -52.04 -14.85
N SER A 15 44.67 -51.26 -15.07
CA SER A 15 44.69 -49.82 -14.78
C SER A 15 43.84 -49.03 -15.77
N ALA A 16 43.80 -49.40 -17.06
CA ALA A 16 42.92 -48.78 -18.05
C ALA A 16 41.44 -49.11 -17.80
N LEU A 17 41.10 -50.30 -17.30
CA LEU A 17 39.73 -50.66 -16.89
C LEU A 17 39.30 -50.01 -15.57
N LEU A 18 40.24 -49.76 -14.64
CA LEU A 18 39.99 -48.99 -13.42
C LEU A 18 39.92 -47.47 -13.67
N ILE A 19 40.70 -46.94 -14.62
CA ILE A 19 40.62 -45.53 -15.05
C ILE A 19 39.36 -45.30 -15.90
N ALA A 20 38.90 -46.30 -16.66
CA ALA A 20 37.66 -46.22 -17.43
C ALA A 20 36.38 -46.27 -16.57
N HIS A 21 36.46 -46.66 -15.29
CA HIS A 21 35.31 -46.72 -14.38
C HIS A 21 35.31 -45.62 -13.29
N VAL A 22 36.29 -44.71 -13.27
CA VAL A 22 36.28 -43.54 -12.36
C VAL A 22 36.61 -42.24 -13.11
N ALA A 23 36.31 -42.17 -14.40
CA ALA A 23 35.75 -40.93 -14.90
C ALA A 23 34.31 -40.90 -14.36
N LEU A 24 34.11 -40.39 -13.14
CA LEU A 24 32.78 -39.96 -12.70
C LEU A 24 32.31 -39.01 -13.80
N ALA A 25 31.40 -39.49 -14.65
CA ALA A 25 30.81 -38.69 -15.69
C ALA A 25 30.25 -37.46 -14.98
N GLN A 26 30.86 -36.29 -15.19
CA GLN A 26 30.29 -35.09 -14.65
C GLN A 26 28.86 -35.03 -15.18
N PRO A 27 27.85 -34.82 -14.32
CA PRO A 27 26.49 -34.71 -14.79
C PRO A 27 26.49 -33.66 -15.88
N THR A 28 26.00 -34.04 -17.06
CA THR A 28 25.72 -33.08 -18.12
C THR A 28 24.71 -32.10 -17.54
N TRP A 29 25.11 -30.86 -17.29
CA TRP A 29 24.22 -29.86 -16.71
C TRP A 29 23.28 -29.30 -17.78
N VAL A 30 22.01 -29.19 -17.43
CA VAL A 30 20.98 -28.44 -18.18
C VAL A 30 20.78 -27.11 -17.47
N GLU A 31 20.70 -26.03 -18.25
CA GLU A 31 20.37 -24.69 -17.77
C GLU A 31 19.00 -24.27 -18.32
N GLN A 32 18.12 -23.85 -17.42
CA GLN A 32 16.81 -23.29 -17.73
C GLN A 32 16.74 -21.88 -17.13
N SER A 33 16.39 -20.89 -17.95
CA SER A 33 16.19 -19.52 -17.49
C SER A 33 14.74 -19.27 -17.08
N THR A 34 14.55 -18.51 -16.01
CA THR A 34 13.28 -17.90 -15.61
C THR A 34 13.39 -16.37 -15.73
N ALA A 35 12.44 -15.60 -15.17
CA ALA A 35 12.54 -14.14 -15.17
C ALA A 35 13.74 -13.64 -14.35
N TYR A 36 14.02 -14.28 -13.20
CA TYR A 36 15.06 -13.83 -12.27
C TYR A 36 16.17 -14.85 -12.02
N PHE A 37 16.01 -16.11 -12.44
CA PHE A 37 16.95 -17.19 -12.14
C PHE A 37 17.50 -17.90 -13.37
N ARG A 38 18.69 -18.47 -13.20
CA ARG A 38 19.20 -19.60 -13.99
C ARG A 38 19.11 -20.85 -13.12
N VAL A 39 18.26 -21.79 -13.51
CA VAL A 39 18.10 -23.09 -12.86
C VAL A 39 19.05 -24.08 -13.52
N VAL A 40 20.01 -24.61 -12.77
CA VAL A 40 21.04 -25.53 -13.27
C VAL A 40 20.88 -26.89 -12.61
N TYR A 41 20.64 -27.93 -13.39
CA TYR A 41 20.25 -29.25 -12.90
C TYR A 41 20.76 -30.38 -13.80
N ALA A 42 20.77 -31.63 -13.32
CA ALA A 42 21.06 -32.79 -14.15
C ALA A 42 19.79 -33.26 -14.89
N PRO A 43 19.84 -33.79 -16.13
CA PRO A 43 18.67 -34.13 -16.94
C PRO A 43 17.63 -35.00 -16.23
N GLU A 44 18.07 -35.92 -15.37
CA GLU A 44 17.24 -36.78 -14.53
C GLU A 44 16.38 -36.02 -13.50
N ASP A 45 16.77 -34.80 -13.14
CA ASP A 45 16.11 -33.95 -12.15
C ASP A 45 15.18 -32.91 -12.78
N VAL A 46 14.84 -33.05 -14.07
CA VAL A 46 13.97 -32.10 -14.81
C VAL A 46 12.61 -31.87 -14.14
N VAL A 47 12.05 -32.86 -13.44
CA VAL A 47 10.74 -32.73 -12.78
C VAL A 47 10.80 -31.71 -11.64
N ILE A 48 11.73 -31.90 -10.69
CA ILE A 48 11.89 -30.97 -9.55
C ILE A 48 12.43 -29.61 -10.03
N ALA A 49 13.25 -29.58 -11.08
CA ALA A 49 13.70 -28.33 -11.69
C ALA A 49 12.53 -27.51 -12.22
N ASN A 50 11.57 -28.14 -12.91
CA ASN A 50 10.36 -27.47 -13.39
C ASN A 50 9.45 -27.02 -12.24
N GLU A 51 9.31 -27.84 -11.19
CA GLU A 51 8.54 -27.48 -9.99
C GLU A 51 9.12 -26.23 -9.32
N TYR A 52 10.44 -26.17 -9.15
CA TYR A 52 11.11 -25.02 -8.57
C TYR A 52 11.10 -23.80 -9.48
N ALA A 53 11.32 -23.98 -10.79
CA ALA A 53 11.21 -22.90 -11.77
C ALA A 53 9.83 -22.24 -11.77
N ALA A 54 8.77 -23.00 -11.52
CA ALA A 54 7.39 -22.50 -11.45
C ALA A 54 7.10 -21.61 -10.22
N ILE A 55 7.91 -21.70 -9.16
CA ILE A 55 7.68 -20.98 -7.90
C ILE A 55 8.76 -19.95 -7.56
N ILE A 56 10.00 -20.13 -8.03
CA ILE A 56 11.15 -19.37 -7.55
C ILE A 56 11.07 -17.88 -7.89
N ASP A 57 10.52 -17.52 -9.06
CA ASP A 57 10.31 -16.12 -9.42
C ASP A 57 9.27 -15.44 -8.52
N ARG A 58 8.22 -16.18 -8.11
CA ARG A 58 7.21 -15.68 -7.17
C ARG A 58 7.81 -15.46 -5.79
N LEU A 59 8.65 -16.37 -5.31
CA LEU A 59 9.36 -16.21 -4.03
C LEU A 59 10.29 -14.99 -4.08
N TYR A 60 10.99 -14.78 -5.19
CA TYR A 60 11.81 -13.60 -5.38
C TYR A 60 10.99 -12.31 -5.37
N ASP A 61 9.83 -12.27 -6.03
CA ASP A 61 8.96 -11.11 -5.97
C ASP A 61 8.40 -10.88 -4.56
N GLU A 62 7.96 -11.92 -3.86
CA GLU A 62 7.49 -11.84 -2.47
C GLU A 62 8.57 -11.32 -1.50
N PHE A 63 9.82 -11.72 -1.71
CA PHE A 63 10.93 -11.25 -0.89
C PHE A 63 11.34 -9.84 -1.27
N SER A 64 11.31 -9.53 -2.56
CA SER A 64 11.51 -8.16 -3.06
C SER A 64 10.50 -7.19 -2.48
N THR A 65 9.28 -7.68 -2.34
CA THR A 65 8.16 -7.09 -1.64
C THR A 65 8.49 -6.84 -0.18
N THR A 66 8.74 -7.90 0.57
CA THR A 66 8.93 -7.87 2.03
C THR A 66 10.11 -7.00 2.44
N PHE A 67 11.22 -7.10 1.71
CA PHE A 67 12.44 -6.37 2.00
C PHE A 67 12.54 -5.02 1.30
N ALA A 68 11.54 -4.61 0.50
CA ALA A 68 11.56 -3.42 -0.35
C ALA A 68 12.92 -3.24 -1.08
N PHE A 69 13.45 -4.34 -1.62
CA PHE A 69 14.80 -4.44 -2.18
C PHE A 69 14.85 -5.51 -3.25
N ARG A 70 15.60 -5.32 -4.33
CA ARG A 70 15.77 -6.32 -5.40
C ARG A 70 17.25 -6.67 -5.56
N PRO A 71 17.68 -7.89 -5.20
CA PRO A 71 19.02 -8.36 -5.53
C PRO A 71 19.30 -8.29 -7.04
N VAL A 72 20.57 -8.16 -7.41
CA VAL A 72 20.94 -8.17 -8.84
C VAL A 72 20.66 -9.54 -9.44
N THR A 73 19.95 -9.55 -10.57
CA THR A 73 19.60 -10.74 -11.36
C THR A 73 20.53 -10.92 -12.57
N PRO A 74 20.65 -12.15 -13.11
CA PRO A 74 20.03 -13.38 -12.63
C PRO A 74 20.72 -13.97 -11.38
N LEU A 75 19.93 -14.56 -10.49
CA LEU A 75 20.41 -15.45 -9.43
C LEU A 75 20.57 -16.87 -9.99
N THR A 76 21.36 -17.73 -9.34
CA THR A 76 21.50 -19.14 -9.74
C THR A 76 20.77 -20.05 -8.76
N LEU A 77 19.95 -20.97 -9.25
CA LEU A 77 19.41 -22.09 -8.47
C LEU A 77 20.07 -23.38 -8.98
N ARG A 78 20.98 -23.96 -8.19
CA ARG A 78 21.73 -25.15 -8.58
C ARG A 78 21.24 -26.39 -7.84
N LEU A 79 20.83 -27.40 -8.60
CA LEU A 79 20.28 -28.64 -8.10
C LEU A 79 21.32 -29.76 -8.22
N TYR A 80 21.97 -30.12 -7.11
CA TYR A 80 22.87 -31.27 -7.10
C TYR A 80 22.06 -32.56 -6.96
N PRO A 81 22.24 -33.55 -7.84
CA PRO A 81 21.46 -34.78 -7.80
C PRO A 81 21.60 -35.52 -6.46
N THR A 82 22.83 -35.57 -5.93
CA THR A 82 23.17 -36.32 -4.71
C THR A 82 24.03 -35.50 -3.76
N SER A 83 24.04 -35.92 -2.50
CA SER A 83 24.92 -35.33 -1.48
C SER A 83 26.40 -35.40 -1.90
N GLU A 84 26.83 -36.51 -2.51
CA GLU A 84 28.20 -36.70 -2.95
C GLU A 84 28.58 -35.75 -4.10
N ALA A 85 27.67 -35.50 -5.04
CA ALA A 85 27.89 -34.53 -6.11
C ALA A 85 28.10 -33.11 -5.55
N TYR A 86 27.34 -32.73 -4.52
CA TYR A 86 27.53 -31.47 -3.81
C TYR A 86 28.87 -31.44 -3.03
N PHE A 87 29.20 -32.50 -2.30
CA PHE A 87 30.43 -32.58 -1.52
C PHE A 87 31.70 -32.61 -2.37
N ALA A 88 31.62 -33.08 -3.61
CA ALA A 88 32.75 -33.06 -4.54
C ALA A 88 33.22 -31.62 -4.85
N VAL A 89 32.29 -30.66 -4.85
CA VAL A 89 32.58 -29.24 -5.13
C VAL A 89 32.57 -28.37 -3.87
N ASN A 90 31.98 -28.85 -2.77
CA ASN A 90 32.07 -28.26 -1.44
C ASN A 90 32.48 -29.29 -0.37
N PRO A 91 33.76 -29.71 -0.32
CA PRO A 91 34.21 -30.74 0.61
C PRO A 91 34.00 -30.40 2.09
N ALA A 92 34.04 -29.10 2.44
CA ALA A 92 33.83 -28.64 3.81
C ALA A 92 32.43 -28.94 4.35
N ALA A 93 31.42 -29.05 3.47
CA ALA A 93 30.06 -29.37 3.87
C ALA A 93 29.87 -30.80 4.41
N ARG A 94 30.84 -31.71 4.19
CA ARG A 94 30.79 -33.07 4.76
C ARG A 94 30.75 -33.08 6.28
N ALA A 95 31.30 -32.05 6.92
CA ALA A 95 31.33 -31.91 8.38
C ALA A 95 30.01 -31.36 8.96
N VAL A 96 29.07 -30.93 8.11
CA VAL A 96 27.77 -30.39 8.53
C VAL A 96 26.69 -31.41 8.17
N PRO A 97 26.21 -32.23 9.13
CA PRO A 97 25.17 -33.20 8.85
C PRO A 97 23.86 -32.50 8.49
N GLY A 98 23.04 -33.13 7.65
CA GLY A 98 21.66 -32.68 7.41
C GLY A 98 21.47 -31.50 6.47
N VAL A 99 22.51 -30.95 5.83
CA VAL A 99 22.34 -29.90 4.80
C VAL A 99 21.43 -30.40 3.67
N ILE A 100 20.34 -29.68 3.38
CA ILE A 100 19.45 -29.99 2.25
C ILE A 100 19.57 -28.90 1.18
N ALA A 101 19.66 -27.66 1.61
CA ALA A 101 19.90 -26.51 0.78
C ALA A 101 20.99 -25.61 1.40
N HIS A 102 21.56 -24.72 0.59
CA HIS A 102 22.58 -23.75 1.03
C HIS A 102 22.63 -22.55 0.09
N ALA A 103 22.80 -21.35 0.63
CA ALA A 103 23.06 -20.14 -0.13
C ALA A 103 24.53 -19.73 -0.08
N ASP A 104 25.13 -19.55 -1.26
CA ASP A 104 26.37 -18.78 -1.41
C ASP A 104 26.02 -17.39 -1.92
N PHE A 105 25.83 -16.45 -0.99
CA PHE A 105 25.49 -15.06 -1.31
C PHE A 105 26.59 -14.34 -2.09
N ARG A 106 27.86 -14.77 -2.00
CA ARG A 106 28.96 -14.17 -2.78
C ARG A 106 28.86 -14.57 -4.25
N ARG A 107 28.38 -15.79 -4.50
CA ARG A 107 28.08 -16.30 -5.84
C ARG A 107 26.66 -16.03 -6.30
N ARG A 108 25.81 -15.45 -5.43
CA ARG A 108 24.38 -15.23 -5.69
C ARG A 108 23.68 -16.54 -6.09
N GLU A 109 24.02 -17.61 -5.39
CA GLU A 109 23.62 -18.97 -5.73
C GLU A 109 22.86 -19.61 -4.57
N VAL A 110 21.67 -20.13 -4.87
CA VAL A 110 20.92 -21.06 -4.02
C VAL A 110 21.22 -22.47 -4.49
N VAL A 111 21.59 -23.34 -3.57
CA VAL A 111 21.93 -24.74 -3.82
C VAL A 111 20.89 -25.63 -3.17
N VAL A 112 20.45 -26.68 -3.86
CA VAL A 112 19.60 -27.74 -3.30
C VAL A 112 20.18 -29.11 -3.63
N ILE A 113 20.20 -30.01 -2.63
CA ILE A 113 20.57 -31.42 -2.78
C ILE A 113 19.28 -32.22 -3.03
N VAL A 114 19.04 -32.56 -4.30
CA VAL A 114 17.76 -33.11 -4.79
C VAL A 114 17.39 -34.42 -4.10
N GLU A 115 18.34 -35.34 -3.95
CA GLU A 115 18.16 -36.61 -3.23
C GLU A 115 17.51 -36.42 -1.85
N ARG A 116 17.90 -35.36 -1.13
CA ARG A 116 17.36 -35.06 0.21
C ARG A 116 16.03 -34.29 0.14
N ALA A 117 15.93 -33.32 -0.76
CA ALA A 117 14.71 -32.53 -0.95
C ALA A 117 13.51 -33.41 -1.33
N ARG A 118 13.72 -34.46 -2.13
CA ARG A 118 12.67 -35.42 -2.52
C ARG A 118 12.06 -36.20 -1.34
N LEU A 119 12.74 -36.25 -0.19
CA LEU A 119 12.25 -36.91 1.02
C LEU A 119 11.33 -36.00 1.85
N GLN A 120 11.25 -34.72 1.51
CA GLN A 120 10.48 -33.73 2.23
C GLN A 120 9.12 -33.48 1.58
N ASP A 121 8.14 -33.11 2.40
CA ASP A 121 6.88 -32.58 1.88
C ASP A 121 7.05 -31.25 1.13
N GLN A 122 6.02 -30.85 0.41
CA GLN A 122 6.06 -29.66 -0.44
C GLN A 122 6.34 -28.37 0.36
N THR A 123 5.80 -28.22 1.56
CA THR A 123 5.97 -27.02 2.40
C THR A 123 7.43 -26.92 2.85
N ALA A 124 8.02 -28.03 3.29
CA ALA A 124 9.42 -28.09 3.68
C ALA A 124 10.37 -27.79 2.50
N GLN A 125 10.05 -28.28 1.29
CA GLN A 125 10.83 -27.93 0.09
C GLN A 125 10.75 -26.44 -0.26
N VAL A 126 9.55 -25.85 -0.18
CA VAL A 126 9.36 -24.40 -0.37
C VAL A 126 10.12 -23.62 0.70
N ASN A 127 10.07 -24.06 1.96
CA ASN A 127 10.79 -23.43 3.06
C ASN A 127 12.30 -23.46 2.87
N ASN A 128 12.88 -24.54 2.33
CA ASN A 128 14.31 -24.54 1.99
C ASN A 128 14.64 -23.42 0.99
N LEU A 129 13.84 -23.26 -0.08
CA LEU A 129 14.08 -22.19 -1.05
C LEU A 129 13.92 -20.80 -0.44
N ARG A 130 12.89 -20.60 0.40
CA ARG A 130 12.66 -19.35 1.15
C ARG A 130 13.82 -19.04 2.09
N HIS A 131 14.26 -20.03 2.86
CA HIS A 131 15.37 -19.91 3.79
C HIS A 131 16.65 -19.47 3.06
N GLU A 132 17.05 -20.21 2.02
CA GLU A 132 18.28 -19.91 1.30
C GLU A 132 18.21 -18.60 0.51
N LEU A 133 17.06 -18.28 -0.09
CA LEU A 133 16.89 -17.01 -0.78
C LEU A 133 17.01 -15.83 0.20
N THR A 134 16.55 -16.01 1.44
CA THR A 134 16.64 -14.98 2.49
C THR A 134 18.08 -14.58 2.76
N HIS A 135 19.00 -15.55 2.81
CA HIS A 135 20.42 -15.28 3.02
C HIS A 135 21.00 -14.36 1.95
N ILE A 136 20.57 -14.49 0.68
CA ILE A 136 20.98 -13.59 -0.41
C ILE A 136 20.47 -12.17 -0.18
N PHE A 137 19.18 -12.01 0.11
CA PHE A 137 18.57 -10.69 0.37
C PHE A 137 19.20 -9.99 1.58
N ALA A 138 19.34 -10.72 2.68
CA ALA A 138 19.89 -10.21 3.93
C ALA A 138 21.37 -9.84 3.78
N ALA A 139 22.15 -10.64 3.05
CA ALA A 139 23.55 -10.32 2.75
C ALA A 139 23.68 -9.08 1.85
N ASP A 140 22.90 -8.96 0.77
CA ASP A 140 22.96 -7.79 -0.12
C ASP A 140 22.57 -6.50 0.61
N LEU A 141 21.49 -6.52 1.41
CA LEU A 141 21.05 -5.36 2.20
C LEU A 141 22.07 -4.91 3.25
N SER A 142 22.73 -5.87 3.90
CA SER A 142 23.68 -5.61 4.97
C SER A 142 25.14 -5.52 4.51
N ALA A 143 25.40 -5.58 3.20
CA ALA A 143 26.74 -5.73 2.63
C ALA A 143 27.54 -6.89 3.27
N GLY A 144 26.86 -7.99 3.60
CA GLY A 144 27.43 -9.19 4.21
C GLY A 144 27.88 -9.03 5.66
N LYS A 145 27.46 -7.97 6.37
CA LYS A 145 27.88 -7.67 7.74
C LYS A 145 26.98 -8.23 8.84
N LEU A 146 25.88 -8.91 8.50
CA LEU A 146 25.09 -9.65 9.47
C LEU A 146 25.92 -10.74 10.14
N ASN A 147 25.73 -10.90 11.44
CA ASN A 147 26.25 -12.07 12.13
C ASN A 147 25.41 -13.31 11.82
N VAL A 148 25.99 -14.47 12.10
CA VAL A 148 25.39 -15.76 11.77
C VAL A 148 24.07 -15.98 12.48
N GLY A 149 23.94 -15.60 13.76
CA GLY A 149 22.68 -15.74 14.49
C GLY A 149 21.53 -14.96 13.86
N LEU A 150 21.77 -13.70 13.43
CA LEU A 150 20.75 -12.90 12.75
C LEU A 150 20.49 -13.37 11.33
N GLN A 151 21.50 -13.84 10.57
CA GLN A 151 21.27 -14.46 9.26
C GLN A 151 20.27 -15.63 9.37
N GLU A 152 20.53 -16.57 10.29
CA GLU A 152 19.64 -17.70 10.53
C GLU A 152 18.28 -17.25 11.06
N GLY A 153 18.23 -16.28 11.98
CA GLY A 153 16.96 -15.76 12.51
C GLY A 153 16.06 -15.16 11.44
N ILE A 154 16.62 -14.41 10.47
CA ILE A 154 15.85 -13.82 9.38
C ILE A 154 15.36 -14.92 8.44
N ALA A 155 16.24 -15.88 8.10
CA ALA A 155 15.86 -17.00 7.24
C ALA A 155 14.74 -17.85 7.87
N GLN A 156 14.83 -18.13 9.16
CA GLN A 156 13.77 -18.81 9.93
C GLN A 156 12.47 -18.01 9.99
N TYR A 157 12.56 -16.67 10.15
CA TYR A 157 11.38 -15.81 10.16
C TYR A 157 10.63 -15.82 8.83
N MET A 158 11.35 -15.93 7.70
CA MET A 158 10.77 -15.93 6.36
C MET A 158 10.16 -17.26 5.94
N GLU A 159 10.36 -18.34 6.70
CA GLU A 159 9.72 -19.64 6.46
C GLU A 159 8.20 -19.59 6.70
N LEU A 160 7.45 -20.34 5.90
CA LEU A 160 6.02 -20.59 6.12
C LEU A 160 5.81 -21.49 7.34
N PRO A 161 4.65 -21.42 8.02
CA PRO A 161 4.28 -22.40 9.04
C PRO A 161 4.44 -23.84 8.56
N GLY A 162 5.15 -24.64 9.34
CA GLY A 162 5.49 -26.02 9.02
C GLY A 162 5.41 -26.92 10.25
N PRO A 163 5.51 -28.26 10.05
CA PRO A 163 5.31 -29.24 11.11
C PRO A 163 6.33 -29.15 12.27
N ASP A 164 7.47 -28.49 12.06
CA ASP A 164 8.53 -28.33 13.06
C ASP A 164 8.31 -27.13 13.99
N ARG A 165 7.35 -26.24 13.71
CA ARG A 165 7.15 -24.97 14.42
C ARG A 165 6.73 -25.16 15.87
N ASP A 166 5.88 -26.15 16.15
CA ASP A 166 5.48 -26.52 17.51
C ASP A 166 6.68 -27.02 18.33
N SER A 167 7.58 -27.78 17.70
CA SER A 167 8.81 -28.25 18.33
C SER A 167 9.74 -27.08 18.67
N LYS A 168 9.94 -26.14 17.73
CA LYS A 168 10.71 -24.91 17.96
C LYS A 168 10.15 -24.11 19.14
N MET A 169 8.84 -23.91 19.19
CA MET A 169 8.16 -23.21 20.29
C MET A 169 8.31 -23.94 21.63
N ALA A 170 8.20 -25.27 21.65
CA ALA A 170 8.37 -26.07 22.86
C ALA A 170 9.82 -26.01 23.40
N VAL A 171 10.82 -26.04 22.51
CA VAL A 171 12.23 -25.88 22.89
C VAL A 171 12.47 -24.48 23.46
N LEU A 172 12.00 -23.43 22.77
CA LEU A 172 12.16 -22.04 23.23
C LEU A 172 11.48 -21.81 24.60
N ARG A 173 10.29 -22.38 24.80
CA ARG A 173 9.59 -22.35 26.09
C ARG A 173 10.43 -23.02 27.20
N THR A 174 10.96 -24.20 26.92
CA THR A 174 11.83 -24.93 27.86
C THR A 174 13.08 -24.13 28.21
N LEU A 175 13.70 -23.46 27.23
CA LEU A 175 14.88 -22.61 27.45
C LEU A 175 14.53 -21.39 28.31
N ALA A 176 13.38 -20.75 28.05
CA ALA A 176 12.91 -19.61 28.83
C ALA A 176 12.65 -19.99 30.30
N GLU A 177 11.90 -21.07 30.53
CA GLU A 177 11.55 -21.55 31.88
C GLU A 177 12.77 -21.95 32.71
N ARG A 178 13.81 -22.51 32.07
CA ARG A 178 15.03 -22.99 32.74
C ARG A 178 16.14 -21.95 32.82
N GLY A 179 15.92 -20.73 32.33
CA GLY A 179 16.97 -19.71 32.25
C GLY A 179 18.11 -20.07 31.29
N GLY A 180 17.84 -20.90 30.29
CA GLY A 180 18.81 -21.39 29.30
C GLY A 180 18.96 -20.52 28.04
N LEU A 181 18.22 -19.41 27.94
CA LEU A 181 18.29 -18.48 26.79
C LEU A 181 19.67 -17.82 26.70
N TRP A 182 20.31 -17.92 25.54
CA TRP A 182 21.61 -17.30 25.29
C TRP A 182 21.54 -15.78 25.27
N SER A 183 22.67 -15.12 25.56
CA SER A 183 22.78 -13.68 25.30
C SER A 183 22.87 -13.40 23.81
N TRP A 184 22.44 -12.22 23.39
CA TRP A 184 22.63 -11.77 22.00
C TRP A 184 24.10 -11.66 21.59
N ALA A 185 25.05 -11.64 22.55
CA ALA A 185 26.47 -11.78 22.24
C ALA A 185 26.81 -13.12 21.57
N THR A 186 26.06 -14.19 21.84
CA THR A 186 26.27 -15.51 21.24
C THR A 186 25.89 -15.54 19.75
N LEU A 187 25.15 -14.55 19.24
CA LEU A 187 24.76 -14.46 17.83
C LEU A 187 25.96 -14.32 16.88
N ASP A 188 27.13 -13.88 17.39
CA ASP A 188 28.37 -13.80 16.61
C ASP A 188 29.14 -15.13 16.56
N ASP A 189 28.82 -16.10 17.43
CA ASP A 189 29.54 -17.37 17.51
C ASP A 189 28.95 -18.42 16.55
N ARG A 190 29.63 -18.57 15.40
CA ARG A 190 29.28 -19.55 14.37
C ARG A 190 29.23 -20.99 14.87
N ASN A 191 30.12 -21.38 15.78
CA ASN A 191 30.16 -22.74 16.30
C ASN A 191 29.00 -22.99 17.25
N ALA A 192 28.61 -21.99 18.05
CA ALA A 192 27.44 -22.08 18.90
C ALA A 192 26.14 -22.20 18.06
N ILE A 193 25.98 -21.35 17.04
CA ILE A 193 24.78 -21.35 16.19
C ILE A 193 24.66 -22.67 15.40
N TYR A 194 25.67 -23.05 14.63
CA TYR A 194 25.56 -24.28 13.82
C TYR A 194 25.78 -25.58 14.60
N GLY A 195 26.39 -25.51 15.79
CA GLY A 195 26.61 -26.68 16.64
C GLY A 195 25.37 -27.11 17.43
N GLN A 196 24.41 -26.20 17.65
CA GLN A 196 23.17 -26.45 18.41
C GLN A 196 21.95 -25.82 17.71
N PRO A 197 21.63 -26.22 16.46
CA PRO A 197 20.54 -25.62 15.67
C PRO A 197 19.17 -25.71 16.35
N ASP A 198 18.91 -26.80 17.09
CA ASP A 198 17.66 -27.01 17.84
C ASP A 198 17.44 -25.95 18.93
N VAL A 199 18.52 -25.35 19.45
CA VAL A 199 18.47 -24.27 20.44
C VAL A 199 18.57 -22.91 19.76
N SER A 200 19.49 -22.77 18.81
CA SER A 200 19.77 -21.48 18.18
C SER A 200 18.62 -21.00 17.30
N TYR A 201 18.04 -21.85 16.47
CA TYR A 201 17.05 -21.44 15.47
C TYR A 201 15.74 -20.93 16.09
N PRO A 202 15.14 -21.61 17.10
CA PRO A 202 13.98 -21.05 17.78
C PRO A 202 14.27 -19.70 18.42
N GLN A 203 15.44 -19.54 19.04
CA GLN A 203 15.79 -18.31 19.72
C GLN A 203 16.04 -17.17 18.74
N THR A 204 16.85 -17.38 17.69
CA THR A 204 17.14 -16.35 16.68
C THR A 204 15.90 -15.94 15.89
N TRP A 205 15.01 -16.89 15.59
CA TRP A 205 13.69 -16.61 15.03
C TRP A 205 12.88 -15.66 15.92
N SER A 206 12.77 -15.96 17.22
CA SER A 206 12.02 -15.11 18.16
C SER A 206 12.61 -13.71 18.32
N ILE A 207 13.94 -13.57 18.19
CA ILE A 207 14.62 -12.27 18.23
C ILE A 207 14.21 -11.41 17.03
N VAL A 208 14.21 -12.00 15.84
CA VAL A 208 13.79 -11.29 14.62
C VAL A 208 12.30 -10.96 14.66
N ALA A 209 11.47 -11.90 15.11
CA ALA A 209 10.04 -11.66 15.32
C ALA A 209 9.80 -10.48 16.27
N PHE A 210 10.49 -10.43 17.41
CA PHE A 210 10.41 -9.31 18.34
C PHE A 210 10.81 -7.97 17.71
N LEU A 211 11.94 -7.92 17.00
CA LEU A 211 12.41 -6.68 16.37
C LEU A 211 11.43 -6.15 15.32
N ILE A 212 10.74 -7.04 14.61
CA ILE A 212 9.72 -6.70 13.62
C ILE A 212 8.40 -6.33 14.30
N GLU A 213 7.98 -7.03 15.36
CA GLU A 213 6.76 -6.70 16.09
C GLU A 213 6.87 -5.36 16.82
N ARG A 214 8.04 -5.04 17.37
CA ARG A 214 8.28 -3.81 18.15
C ARG A 214 8.17 -2.55 17.32
N ASP A 215 8.76 -2.53 16.12
CA ASP A 215 8.91 -1.31 15.31
C ASP A 215 8.53 -1.47 13.82
N GLY A 216 8.03 -2.65 13.42
CA GLY A 216 7.63 -2.96 12.06
C GLY A 216 8.76 -3.45 11.15
N ILE A 217 8.36 -4.13 10.05
CA ILE A 217 9.29 -4.68 9.04
C ILE A 217 10.12 -3.58 8.36
N ASP A 218 9.56 -2.38 8.18
CA ASP A 218 10.28 -1.25 7.60
C ASP A 218 11.44 -0.78 8.48
N ARG A 219 11.26 -0.76 9.81
CA ARG A 219 12.35 -0.43 10.74
C ARG A 219 13.40 -1.53 10.76
N PHE A 220 12.97 -2.79 10.74
CA PHE A 220 13.89 -3.92 10.63
C PHE A 220 14.74 -3.87 9.34
N ARG A 221 14.12 -3.53 8.20
CA ARG A 221 14.85 -3.29 6.94
C ARG A 221 15.84 -2.12 7.07
N GLN A 222 15.44 -1.02 7.71
CA GLN A 222 16.36 0.11 7.99
C GLN A 222 17.56 -0.33 8.84
N PHE A 223 17.37 -1.26 9.79
CA PHE A 223 18.46 -1.89 10.54
C PHE A 223 19.43 -2.63 9.62
N LEU A 224 18.94 -3.45 8.67
CA LEU A 224 19.80 -4.15 7.71
C LEU A 224 20.62 -3.18 6.84
N VAL A 225 19.98 -2.13 6.31
CA VAL A 225 20.67 -1.12 5.48
C VAL A 225 21.68 -0.33 6.31
N THR A 226 21.33 0.06 7.53
CA THR A 226 22.23 0.81 8.43
C THR A 226 23.43 -0.05 8.84
N LEU A 227 23.24 -1.36 8.99
CA LEU A 227 24.31 -2.30 9.29
C LEU A 227 25.40 -2.31 8.21
N ALA A 228 25.04 -2.19 6.93
CA ALA A 228 26.02 -2.11 5.84
C ALA A 228 27.08 -1.01 6.07
N GLN A 229 26.70 0.09 6.71
CA GLN A 229 27.56 1.25 6.97
C GLN A 229 28.10 1.30 8.41
N SER A 230 27.61 0.42 9.29
CA SER A 230 28.00 0.39 10.71
C SER A 230 29.24 -0.46 10.97
N SER A 231 29.82 -0.30 12.16
CA SER A 231 30.92 -1.13 12.68
C SER A 231 30.49 -2.54 13.07
N GLY A 232 29.18 -2.74 13.33
CA GLY A 232 28.58 -4.03 13.66
C GLY A 232 27.12 -3.88 14.06
N TYR A 233 26.42 -5.01 14.26
CA TYR A 233 24.98 -5.02 14.51
C TYR A 233 24.57 -4.22 15.76
N ARG A 234 25.38 -4.25 16.82
CA ARG A 234 25.12 -3.49 18.05
C ARG A 234 25.10 -1.97 17.81
N SER A 235 26.02 -1.47 16.98
CA SER A 235 26.05 -0.06 16.60
C SER A 235 24.86 0.30 15.72
N ALA A 236 24.50 -0.57 14.77
CA ALA A 236 23.34 -0.35 13.90
C ALA A 236 22.03 -0.33 14.69
N MET A 237 21.90 -1.20 15.71
CA MET A 237 20.75 -1.22 16.60
C MET A 237 20.59 0.10 17.37
N VAL A 238 21.67 0.66 17.92
CA VAL A 238 21.61 1.97 18.59
C VAL A 238 21.12 3.06 17.63
N THR A 239 21.64 3.08 16.40
CA THR A 239 21.26 4.08 15.40
C THR A 239 19.79 3.96 14.98
N VAL A 240 19.28 2.75 14.80
CA VAL A 240 17.93 2.53 14.23
C VAL A 240 16.84 2.47 15.30
N TYR A 241 17.12 1.82 16.42
CA TYR A 241 16.15 1.58 17.49
C TYR A 241 16.27 2.58 18.65
N GLY A 242 17.30 3.43 18.65
CA GLY A 242 17.53 4.46 19.68
C GLY A 242 18.00 3.91 21.03
N VAL A 243 18.17 2.59 21.15
CA VAL A 243 18.56 1.89 22.40
C VAL A 243 19.65 0.85 22.13
N SER A 244 20.35 0.43 23.19
CA SER A 244 21.42 -0.55 23.08
C SER A 244 20.90 -1.96 22.77
N ALA A 245 21.73 -2.80 22.16
CA ALA A 245 21.42 -4.23 21.98
C ALA A 245 21.15 -4.96 23.31
N THR A 246 21.76 -4.52 24.42
CA THR A 246 21.48 -5.08 25.76
C THR A 246 20.10 -4.68 26.26
N THR A 247 19.65 -3.46 25.97
CA THR A 247 18.29 -3.00 26.26
C THR A 247 17.28 -3.78 25.43
N LEU A 248 17.53 -3.94 24.12
CA LEU A 248 16.70 -4.76 23.24
C LEU A 248 16.63 -6.22 23.70
N GLU A 249 17.74 -6.81 24.15
CA GLU A 249 17.75 -8.17 24.70
C GLU A 249 16.85 -8.28 25.95
N ALA A 250 16.90 -7.28 26.85
CA ALA A 250 16.05 -7.28 28.04
C ALA A 250 14.56 -7.14 27.67
N GLU A 251 14.23 -6.22 26.77
CA GLU A 251 12.86 -6.06 26.28
C GLU A 251 12.34 -7.31 25.54
N TRP A 252 13.18 -7.98 24.75
CA TRP A 252 12.84 -9.25 24.12
C TRP A 252 12.52 -10.34 25.16
N ARG A 253 13.30 -10.42 26.25
CA ARG A 253 13.04 -11.38 27.34
C ARG A 253 11.72 -11.11 28.04
N ASP A 254 11.35 -9.84 28.21
CA ASP A 254 10.08 -9.43 28.81
C ASP A 254 8.89 -9.71 27.87
N TRP A 255 9.10 -9.59 26.56
CA TRP A 255 8.09 -9.87 25.52
C TRP A 255 7.86 -11.37 25.29
N LEU A 256 8.90 -12.19 25.41
CA LEU A 256 8.90 -13.61 25.03
C LEU A 256 7.76 -14.45 25.64
N PRO A 257 7.34 -14.28 26.91
CA PRO A 257 6.23 -15.05 27.47
C PRO A 257 4.90 -14.88 26.72
N GLY A 258 4.65 -13.72 26.11
CA GLY A 258 3.47 -13.48 25.27
C GLY A 258 3.56 -14.22 23.94
N PHE A 259 4.72 -14.12 23.27
CA PHE A 259 5.01 -14.85 22.04
C PHE A 259 4.83 -16.37 22.21
N LEU A 260 5.27 -16.92 23.33
CA LEU A 260 5.18 -18.36 23.64
C LEU A 260 3.76 -18.90 23.84
N GLN A 261 2.74 -18.02 23.91
CA GLN A 261 1.33 -18.39 24.04
C GLN A 261 0.59 -18.40 22.70
N LEU A 262 1.18 -17.84 21.65
CA LEU A 262 0.59 -17.78 20.33
C LEU A 262 0.54 -19.17 19.67
N ASP A 263 -0.45 -19.38 18.81
CA ASP A 263 -0.50 -20.55 17.93
C ASP A 263 0.59 -20.43 16.87
N ALA A 264 1.56 -21.34 16.93
CA ALA A 264 2.71 -21.38 16.04
C ALA A 264 2.31 -21.45 14.56
N HIS A 265 1.19 -22.11 14.25
CA HIS A 265 0.69 -22.28 12.89
C HIS A 265 0.08 -21.01 12.30
N GLN A 266 -0.30 -20.05 13.14
CA GLN A 266 -0.87 -18.76 12.72
C GLN A 266 0.19 -17.68 12.51
N MET A 267 1.43 -17.93 12.95
CA MET A 267 2.52 -16.98 12.78
C MET A 267 3.02 -17.03 11.33
N THR A 268 2.74 -16.01 10.54
CA THR A 268 3.31 -15.83 9.19
C THR A 268 4.33 -14.69 9.21
N PRO A 269 5.29 -14.64 8.25
CA PRO A 269 6.12 -13.46 8.07
C PRO A 269 5.24 -12.21 7.92
N ALA A 270 5.68 -11.08 8.49
CA ALA A 270 4.93 -9.82 8.45
C ALA A 270 4.65 -9.40 6.99
N ALA A 271 3.37 -9.23 6.69
CA ALA A 271 2.92 -8.60 5.46
C ALA A 271 3.24 -7.10 5.48
N ILE A 272 3.12 -6.45 4.32
CA ILE A 272 3.25 -4.99 4.22
C ILE A 272 2.28 -4.31 5.17
N ASP A 273 2.79 -3.37 5.96
CA ASP A 273 1.98 -2.56 6.84
C ASP A 273 1.15 -1.55 6.05
N LEU A 274 -0.18 -1.76 6.02
CA LEU A 274 -1.14 -0.85 5.40
C LEU A 274 -1.75 0.15 6.41
N GLN A 275 -1.34 0.10 7.68
CA GLN A 275 -1.85 1.02 8.70
C GLN A 275 -1.61 2.48 8.31
N PRO A 276 -0.40 2.91 7.87
CA PRO A 276 -0.18 4.31 7.49
C PRO A 276 -1.20 4.83 6.47
N VAL A 277 -1.55 4.01 5.48
CA VAL A 277 -2.60 4.34 4.49
C VAL A 277 -3.96 4.51 5.17
N GLN A 278 -4.35 3.58 6.04
CA GLN A 278 -5.61 3.65 6.79
C GLN A 278 -5.67 4.91 7.66
N SER A 279 -4.56 5.29 8.28
CA SER A 279 -4.43 6.53 9.04
C SER A 279 -4.66 7.76 8.15
N PHE A 280 -4.03 7.85 6.98
CA PHE A 280 -4.27 8.95 6.04
C PHE A 280 -5.74 9.03 5.57
N LEU A 281 -6.37 7.89 5.26
CA LEU A 281 -7.79 7.84 4.90
C LEU A 281 -8.68 8.36 6.04
N SER A 282 -8.43 7.89 7.27
CA SER A 282 -9.15 8.32 8.47
C SER A 282 -8.93 9.81 8.81
N ALA A 283 -7.81 10.39 8.37
CA ALA A 283 -7.50 11.82 8.48
C ALA A 283 -8.01 12.65 7.28
N GLY A 284 -8.35 11.99 6.17
CA GLY A 284 -8.93 12.63 4.98
C GLY A 284 -7.88 13.19 4.04
N ASP A 285 -6.64 12.80 4.29
CA ASP A 285 -5.50 13.07 3.44
C ASP A 285 -5.41 11.99 2.36
N TYR A 286 -6.38 12.04 1.45
CA TYR A 286 -6.50 11.08 0.35
C TYR A 286 -5.29 11.12 -0.59
N GLU A 287 -4.62 12.28 -0.71
CA GLU A 287 -3.42 12.40 -1.53
C GLU A 287 -2.21 11.71 -0.89
N ALA A 288 -2.01 11.86 0.43
CA ALA A 288 -0.96 11.11 1.13
C ALA A 288 -1.22 9.60 1.08
N ALA A 289 -2.47 9.18 1.25
CA ALA A 289 -2.86 7.78 1.09
C ALA A 289 -2.50 7.24 -0.29
N LEU A 290 -2.80 7.98 -1.37
CA LEU A 290 -2.48 7.57 -2.74
C LEU A 290 -0.97 7.47 -3.00
N ARG A 291 -0.18 8.45 -2.53
CA ARG A 291 1.29 8.42 -2.66
C ARG A 291 1.88 7.22 -1.94
N GLU A 292 1.39 6.90 -0.75
CA GLU A 292 1.87 5.75 0.00
C GLU A 292 1.47 4.44 -0.68
N LEU A 293 0.24 4.33 -1.19
CA LEU A 293 -0.19 3.16 -1.96
C LEU A 293 0.61 2.96 -3.25
N GLU A 294 1.01 4.05 -3.92
CA GLU A 294 1.89 4.00 -5.10
C GLU A 294 3.31 3.53 -4.73
N ARG A 295 3.82 3.92 -3.55
CA ARG A 295 5.09 3.41 -3.02
C ARG A 295 5.02 1.91 -2.71
N LEU A 296 3.89 1.43 -2.20
CA LEU A 296 3.70 0.05 -1.74
C LEU A 296 3.32 -0.92 -2.86
N GLU A 297 2.65 -0.48 -3.93
CA GLU A 297 2.17 -1.37 -5.01
C GLU A 297 3.27 -2.17 -5.72
N PRO A 298 4.43 -1.58 -6.10
CA PRO A 298 5.52 -2.31 -6.78
C PRO A 298 6.11 -3.42 -5.91
N ILE A 299 5.87 -3.32 -4.61
CA ILE A 299 6.36 -4.23 -3.59
C ILE A 299 5.20 -5.02 -2.98
N ALA A 300 4.00 -5.14 -3.56
CA ALA A 300 2.91 -5.90 -2.95
C ALA A 300 2.81 -7.35 -3.47
N ASP A 301 2.56 -8.32 -2.57
CA ASP A 301 2.12 -9.67 -2.94
C ASP A 301 0.66 -9.67 -3.45
N GLU A 302 0.13 -10.80 -3.91
CA GLU A 302 -1.21 -10.84 -4.52
C GLU A 302 -2.34 -10.45 -3.56
N ALA A 303 -2.26 -10.91 -2.30
CA ALA A 303 -3.24 -10.59 -1.27
C ALA A 303 -3.20 -9.10 -0.90
N THR A 304 -2.00 -8.56 -0.70
CA THR A 304 -1.74 -7.14 -0.42
C THR A 304 -2.14 -6.28 -1.61
N ARG A 305 -1.91 -6.72 -2.85
CA ARG A 305 -2.30 -5.99 -4.07
C ARG A 305 -3.82 -5.85 -4.19
N THR A 306 -4.57 -6.88 -3.77
CA THR A 306 -6.03 -6.79 -3.64
C THR A 306 -6.43 -5.73 -2.62
N ALA A 307 -5.82 -5.74 -1.43
CA ALA A 307 -6.07 -4.73 -0.40
C ALA A 307 -5.69 -3.30 -0.84
N ILE A 308 -4.54 -3.13 -1.50
CA ILE A 308 -4.08 -1.86 -2.10
C ILE A 308 -5.09 -1.35 -3.11
N THR A 309 -5.64 -2.23 -3.96
CA THR A 309 -6.65 -1.85 -4.97
C THR A 309 -7.92 -1.32 -4.30
N THR A 310 -8.39 -1.97 -3.24
CA THR A 310 -9.54 -1.50 -2.44
C THR A 310 -9.25 -0.13 -1.81
N LEU A 311 -8.11 0.02 -1.12
CA LEU A 311 -7.73 1.27 -0.45
C LEU A 311 -7.51 2.41 -1.46
N ARG A 312 -6.93 2.12 -2.62
CA ARG A 312 -6.74 3.08 -3.71
C ARG A 312 -8.07 3.58 -4.23
N THR A 313 -9.03 2.68 -4.44
CA THR A 313 -10.38 3.04 -4.90
C THR A 313 -11.05 3.96 -3.89
N GLN A 314 -10.94 3.64 -2.59
CA GLN A 314 -11.44 4.50 -1.51
C GLN A 314 -10.77 5.88 -1.52
N ALA A 315 -9.44 5.94 -1.64
CA ALA A 315 -8.68 7.19 -1.65
C ALA A 315 -9.02 8.06 -2.89
N GLN A 316 -9.14 7.45 -4.07
CA GLN A 316 -9.52 8.15 -5.30
C GLN A 316 -10.93 8.73 -5.20
N THR A 317 -11.88 7.99 -4.63
CA THR A 317 -13.25 8.47 -4.40
C THR A 317 -13.26 9.64 -3.42
N GLY A 318 -12.48 9.58 -2.34
CA GLY A 318 -12.33 10.69 -1.39
C GLY A 318 -11.69 11.93 -2.01
N LEU A 319 -10.63 11.76 -2.81
CA LEU A 319 -10.00 12.86 -3.54
C LEU A 319 -10.98 13.54 -4.51
N ARG A 320 -11.76 12.74 -5.25
CA ARG A 320 -12.83 13.25 -6.12
C ARG A 320 -13.88 14.01 -5.33
N ALA A 321 -14.27 13.52 -4.14
CA ALA A 321 -15.22 14.20 -3.27
C ALA A 321 -14.71 15.58 -2.81
N ASN A 322 -13.42 15.67 -2.45
CA ASN A 322 -12.75 16.94 -2.13
C ASN A 322 -12.78 17.91 -3.32
N GLN A 323 -12.48 17.43 -4.53
CA GLN A 323 -12.51 18.24 -5.76
C GLN A 323 -13.91 18.75 -6.07
N LEU A 324 -14.94 17.90 -5.96
CA LEU A 324 -16.34 18.28 -6.15
C LEU A 324 -16.80 19.31 -5.12
N THR A 325 -16.38 19.17 -3.86
CA THR A 325 -16.67 20.13 -2.79
C THR A 325 -16.05 21.50 -3.09
N SER A 326 -14.81 21.52 -3.56
CA SER A 326 -14.12 22.74 -3.98
C SER A 326 -14.81 23.39 -5.17
N ALA A 327 -15.19 22.60 -6.19
CA ALA A 327 -15.92 23.08 -7.36
C ALA A 327 -17.31 23.63 -6.99
N ALA A 328 -18.03 22.97 -6.07
CA ALA A 328 -19.31 23.44 -5.56
C ALA A 328 -19.17 24.81 -4.86
N ARG A 329 -18.12 24.99 -4.06
CA ARG A 329 -17.81 26.27 -3.43
C ARG A 329 -17.56 27.36 -4.46
N THR A 330 -16.76 27.08 -5.49
CA THR A 330 -16.48 28.04 -6.57
C THR A 330 -17.75 28.42 -7.34
N ALA A 331 -18.58 27.44 -7.70
CA ALA A 331 -19.87 27.69 -8.37
C ALA A 331 -20.80 28.56 -7.49
N LEU A 332 -20.83 28.30 -6.18
CA LEU A 332 -21.57 29.14 -5.22
C LEU A 332 -21.08 30.59 -5.21
N LEU A 333 -19.75 30.80 -5.17
CA LEU A 333 -19.15 32.13 -5.18
C LEU A 333 -19.43 32.90 -6.48
N ASN A 334 -19.61 32.18 -7.59
CA ASN A 334 -19.94 32.73 -8.90
C ASN A 334 -21.46 32.93 -9.12
N GLY A 335 -22.32 32.58 -8.15
CA GLY A 335 -23.77 32.66 -8.31
C GLY A 335 -24.36 31.61 -9.27
N GLU A 336 -23.65 30.50 -9.49
CA GLU A 336 -24.02 29.38 -10.35
C GLU A 336 -24.79 28.32 -9.55
N TYR A 337 -25.93 28.70 -8.94
CA TYR A 337 -26.62 27.89 -7.93
C TYR A 337 -27.04 26.49 -8.41
N GLU A 338 -27.54 26.34 -9.64
CA GLU A 338 -27.92 25.02 -10.18
C GLU A 338 -26.72 24.10 -10.40
N GLN A 339 -25.58 24.65 -10.81
CA GLN A 339 -24.34 23.90 -10.96
C GLN A 339 -23.80 23.49 -9.60
N ALA A 340 -23.81 24.42 -8.63
CA ALA A 340 -23.45 24.12 -7.26
C ALA A 340 -24.32 23.00 -6.67
N GLU A 341 -25.64 23.02 -6.89
CA GLU A 341 -26.56 21.97 -6.41
C GLU A 341 -26.15 20.58 -6.90
N ARG A 342 -25.88 20.44 -8.21
CA ARG A 342 -25.44 19.19 -8.82
C ARG A 342 -24.10 18.72 -8.25
N LEU A 343 -23.13 19.64 -8.10
CA LEU A 343 -21.80 19.33 -7.57
C LEU A 343 -21.86 18.90 -6.09
N ILE A 344 -22.70 19.55 -5.28
CA ILE A 344 -22.95 19.16 -3.87
C ILE A 344 -23.51 17.74 -3.81
N GLY A 345 -24.53 17.43 -4.62
CA GLY A 345 -25.12 16.08 -4.65
C GLY A 345 -24.11 14.99 -5.04
N GLN A 346 -23.22 15.28 -6.01
CA GLN A 346 -22.14 14.38 -6.39
C GLN A 346 -21.10 14.21 -5.28
N ALA A 347 -20.72 15.29 -4.59
CA ALA A 347 -19.78 15.25 -3.47
C ALA A 347 -20.36 14.43 -2.30
N GLU A 348 -21.62 14.67 -1.92
CA GLU A 348 -22.32 13.92 -0.87
C GLU A 348 -22.44 12.43 -1.20
N GLN A 349 -22.66 12.07 -2.47
CA GLN A 349 -22.64 10.66 -2.88
C GLN A 349 -21.24 10.07 -2.72
N ALA A 350 -20.21 10.74 -3.24
CA ALA A 350 -18.84 10.24 -3.18
C ALA A 350 -18.34 10.05 -1.72
N TYR A 351 -18.64 10.98 -0.81
CA TYR A 351 -18.32 10.80 0.61
C TYR A 351 -19.09 9.64 1.26
N ARG A 352 -20.37 9.46 0.91
CA ARG A 352 -21.18 8.33 1.41
C ARG A 352 -20.64 6.99 0.93
N ASP A 353 -20.16 6.89 -0.31
CA ASP A 353 -19.60 5.66 -0.89
C ASP A 353 -18.36 5.16 -0.10
N ILE A 354 -17.66 6.06 0.59
CA ILE A 354 -16.50 5.75 1.43
C ILE A 354 -16.76 5.90 2.93
N ASN A 355 -18.03 6.12 3.32
CA ASN A 355 -18.46 6.35 4.70
C ASN A 355 -17.70 7.48 5.42
N ASP A 356 -17.35 8.56 4.70
CA ASP A 356 -16.74 9.76 5.27
C ASP A 356 -17.81 10.81 5.60
N LEU A 357 -17.95 11.15 6.88
CA LEU A 357 -18.98 12.08 7.36
C LEU A 357 -18.44 13.48 7.69
N ARG A 358 -17.14 13.73 7.50
CA ARG A 358 -16.50 14.97 7.97
C ARG A 358 -17.00 16.21 7.25
N GLN A 359 -17.34 16.08 5.97
CA GLN A 359 -17.78 17.19 5.13
C GLN A 359 -19.30 17.38 5.12
N THR A 360 -20.07 16.54 5.84
CA THR A 360 -21.54 16.59 5.84
C THR A 360 -22.07 17.94 6.30
N ALA A 361 -21.51 18.54 7.36
CA ALA A 361 -21.96 19.83 7.87
C ALA A 361 -21.71 20.97 6.86
N ILE A 362 -20.51 21.01 6.27
CA ILE A 362 -20.12 22.04 5.28
C ILE A 362 -21.00 21.93 4.02
N LEU A 363 -21.24 20.71 3.52
CA LEU A 363 -22.09 20.51 2.35
C LEU A 363 -23.55 20.86 2.63
N ALA A 364 -24.05 20.63 3.85
CA ALA A 364 -25.38 21.07 4.26
C ALA A 364 -25.50 22.61 4.27
N GLU A 365 -24.48 23.32 4.73
CA GLU A 365 -24.44 24.80 4.64
C GLU A 365 -24.43 25.29 3.19
N TYR A 366 -23.65 24.64 2.32
CA TYR A 366 -23.62 24.95 0.89
C TYR A 366 -25.01 24.74 0.27
N ARG A 367 -25.67 23.63 0.59
CA ARG A 367 -27.02 23.31 0.11
C ARG A 367 -28.05 24.35 0.58
N ALA A 368 -27.95 24.82 1.82
CA ALA A 368 -28.81 25.90 2.33
C ALA A 368 -28.60 27.22 1.57
N ARG A 369 -27.35 27.56 1.24
CA ARG A 369 -27.03 28.75 0.41
C ARG A 369 -27.55 28.61 -1.02
N VAL A 370 -27.40 27.43 -1.63
CA VAL A 370 -27.97 27.11 -2.95
C VAL A 370 -29.48 27.31 -2.95
N ALA A 371 -30.19 26.73 -1.97
CA ALA A 371 -31.64 26.83 -1.89
C ALA A 371 -32.13 28.30 -1.81
N ARG A 372 -31.44 29.11 -1.01
CA ARG A 372 -31.69 30.56 -0.92
C ARG A 372 -31.45 31.27 -2.25
N GLY A 373 -30.35 30.96 -2.95
CA GLY A 373 -30.01 31.54 -4.25
C GLY A 373 -30.99 31.16 -5.37
N LEU A 374 -31.44 29.90 -5.40
CA LEU A 374 -32.48 29.43 -6.33
C LEU A 374 -33.81 30.11 -6.06
N GLN A 375 -34.21 30.23 -4.78
CA GLN A 375 -35.44 30.95 -4.40
C GLN A 375 -35.38 32.43 -4.80
N ALA A 376 -34.24 33.11 -4.61
CA ALA A 376 -34.05 34.49 -5.03
C ALA A 376 -34.13 34.64 -6.56
N SER A 377 -33.57 33.69 -7.30
CA SER A 377 -33.60 33.65 -8.76
C SER A 377 -35.02 33.48 -9.30
N GLU A 378 -35.80 32.61 -8.66
CA GLU A 378 -37.21 32.41 -8.97
C GLU A 378 -38.05 33.68 -8.69
N ARG A 379 -37.81 34.36 -7.56
CA ARG A 379 -38.46 35.65 -7.27
C ARG A 379 -38.12 36.71 -8.31
N LEU A 380 -36.87 36.79 -8.75
CA LEU A 380 -36.46 37.73 -9.80
C LEU A 380 -37.14 37.40 -11.14
N ARG A 381 -37.25 36.12 -11.49
CA ARG A 381 -38.00 35.67 -12.68
C ARG A 381 -39.47 36.08 -12.61
N GLN A 382 -40.13 35.84 -11.48
CA GLN A 382 -41.51 36.26 -11.24
C GLN A 382 -41.67 37.78 -11.34
N ALA A 383 -40.70 38.55 -10.84
CA ALA A 383 -40.72 40.01 -10.99
C ALA A 383 -40.69 40.45 -12.46
N TYR A 384 -39.89 39.81 -13.31
CA TYR A 384 -39.88 40.08 -14.74
C TYR A 384 -41.21 39.71 -15.43
N GLU A 385 -41.86 38.62 -15.02
CA GLU A 385 -43.16 38.21 -15.57
C GLU A 385 -44.28 39.17 -15.17
N GLN A 386 -44.33 39.54 -13.90
CA GLN A 386 -45.29 40.53 -13.37
C GLN A 386 -45.11 41.91 -14.01
N ALA A 387 -43.85 42.31 -14.29
CA ALA A 387 -43.56 43.52 -15.03
C ALA A 387 -44.19 43.51 -16.43
N ARG A 388 -44.20 42.34 -17.11
CA ARG A 388 -44.81 42.19 -18.45
C ARG A 388 -46.34 42.24 -18.41
N THR A 389 -46.96 41.83 -17.31
CA THR A 389 -48.42 41.88 -17.12
C THR A 389 -48.90 43.18 -16.46
N PHE A 390 -48.01 44.18 -16.32
CA PHE A 390 -48.28 45.47 -15.67
C PHE A 390 -48.65 45.40 -14.18
N ASP A 391 -48.36 44.28 -13.50
CA ASP A 391 -48.44 44.20 -12.03
C ASP A 391 -47.17 44.79 -11.38
N LEU A 392 -47.06 46.12 -11.48
CA LEU A 392 -45.83 46.84 -11.14
C LEU A 392 -45.49 46.78 -9.64
N ILE A 393 -46.50 46.66 -8.76
CA ILE A 393 -46.30 46.66 -7.30
C ILE A 393 -45.72 45.32 -6.86
N SER A 394 -46.31 44.20 -7.30
CA SER A 394 -45.80 42.87 -7.01
C SER A 394 -44.41 42.68 -7.62
N ALA A 395 -44.20 43.14 -8.86
CA ALA A 395 -42.91 43.08 -9.53
C ALA A 395 -41.81 43.80 -8.74
N GLN A 396 -42.09 45.00 -8.23
CA GLN A 396 -41.14 45.78 -7.43
C GLN A 396 -40.80 45.09 -6.11
N THR A 397 -41.81 44.54 -5.43
CA THR A 397 -41.65 43.82 -4.15
C THR A 397 -40.75 42.58 -4.33
N ASN A 398 -41.01 41.80 -5.38
CA ASN A 398 -40.23 40.61 -5.71
C ASN A 398 -38.78 40.95 -6.12
N ALA A 399 -38.59 42.00 -6.91
CA ALA A 399 -37.26 42.48 -7.30
C ALA A 399 -36.44 42.95 -6.08
N GLU A 400 -37.05 43.66 -5.13
CA GLU A 400 -36.38 44.10 -3.91
C GLU A 400 -36.04 42.92 -2.97
N ALA A 401 -36.96 41.98 -2.80
CA ALA A 401 -36.72 40.78 -2.02
C ALA A 401 -35.58 39.94 -2.61
N ALA A 402 -35.55 39.76 -3.94
CA ALA A 402 -34.46 39.08 -4.62
C ALA A 402 -33.12 39.82 -4.46
N ALA A 403 -33.11 41.16 -4.61
CA ALA A 403 -31.89 41.96 -4.45
C ALA A 403 -31.28 41.83 -3.04
N ARG A 404 -32.11 41.88 -1.99
CA ARG A 404 -31.65 41.68 -0.60
C ARG A 404 -31.04 40.30 -0.39
N GLU A 405 -31.66 39.28 -0.98
CA GLU A 405 -31.20 37.90 -0.85
C GLU A 405 -29.87 37.68 -1.58
N PHE A 406 -29.73 38.16 -2.82
CA PHE A 406 -28.46 38.10 -3.55
C PHE A 406 -27.36 38.88 -2.84
N ALA A 407 -27.67 40.03 -2.24
CA ALA A 407 -26.71 40.77 -1.43
C ALA A 407 -26.23 39.96 -0.21
N ALA A 408 -27.14 39.27 0.48
CA ALA A 408 -26.79 38.42 1.62
C ALA A 408 -25.96 37.18 1.21
N LEU A 409 -26.09 36.73 -0.04
CA LEU A 409 -25.31 35.64 -0.62
C LEU A 409 -23.97 36.10 -1.23
N GLY A 410 -23.74 37.42 -1.37
CA GLY A 410 -22.56 37.99 -2.03
C GLY A 410 -22.61 37.98 -3.56
N ASP A 411 -23.77 37.70 -4.15
CA ASP A 411 -23.98 37.66 -5.60
C ASP A 411 -24.26 39.06 -6.15
N ASN A 412 -23.19 39.81 -6.40
CA ASN A 412 -23.28 41.19 -6.86
C ASN A 412 -23.95 41.33 -8.22
N LEU A 413 -23.71 40.39 -9.15
CA LEU A 413 -24.25 40.46 -10.51
C LEU A 413 -25.78 40.35 -10.50
N ARG A 414 -26.34 39.32 -9.85
CA ARG A 414 -27.80 39.14 -9.81
C ARG A 414 -28.47 40.18 -8.92
N ARG A 415 -27.79 40.63 -7.85
CA ARG A 415 -28.24 41.79 -7.05
C ARG A 415 -28.41 43.02 -7.94
N ASP A 416 -27.41 43.36 -8.75
CA ASP A 416 -27.43 44.56 -9.58
C ASP A 416 -28.49 44.48 -10.69
N ASN A 417 -28.71 43.29 -11.25
CA ASN A 417 -29.83 43.04 -12.17
C ASN A 417 -31.20 43.29 -11.50
N ALA A 418 -31.40 42.77 -10.28
CA ALA A 418 -32.62 42.96 -9.52
C ALA A 418 -32.85 44.44 -9.14
N LEU A 419 -31.79 45.14 -8.73
CA LEU A 419 -31.84 46.58 -8.44
C LEU A 419 -32.15 47.42 -9.69
N THR A 420 -31.58 47.05 -10.84
CA THR A 420 -31.84 47.70 -12.13
C THR A 420 -33.31 47.55 -12.53
N LEU A 421 -33.87 46.34 -12.45
CA LEU A 421 -35.29 46.10 -12.70
C LEU A 421 -36.17 46.94 -11.77
N ARG A 422 -35.86 46.96 -10.47
CA ARG A 422 -36.59 47.77 -9.48
C ARG A 422 -36.61 49.25 -9.84
N GLN A 423 -35.48 49.81 -10.28
CA GLN A 423 -35.39 51.21 -10.71
C GLN A 423 -36.21 51.49 -11.98
N GLN A 424 -36.21 50.57 -12.95
CA GLN A 424 -37.01 50.70 -14.17
C GLN A 424 -38.51 50.71 -13.85
N LEU A 425 -38.97 49.79 -12.98
CA LEU A 425 -40.35 49.70 -12.53
C LEU A 425 -40.82 50.98 -11.81
N ALA A 426 -39.98 51.54 -10.94
CA ALA A 426 -40.29 52.79 -10.24
C ALA A 426 -40.49 53.96 -11.22
N ARG A 427 -39.66 54.07 -12.26
CA ARG A 427 -39.82 55.09 -13.31
C ARG A 427 -41.11 54.90 -14.10
N GLN A 428 -41.46 53.65 -14.45
CA GLN A 428 -42.71 53.35 -15.15
C GLN A 428 -43.94 53.72 -14.32
N GLN A 429 -43.96 53.36 -13.03
CA GLN A 429 -45.04 53.75 -12.12
C GLN A 429 -45.19 55.28 -12.05
N GLN A 430 -44.09 56.01 -11.93
CA GLN A 430 -44.11 57.48 -11.89
C GLN A 430 -44.67 58.07 -13.19
N SER A 431 -44.27 57.57 -14.35
CA SER A 431 -44.80 58.01 -15.65
C SER A 431 -46.30 57.73 -15.79
N ILE A 432 -46.77 56.56 -15.34
CA ILE A 432 -48.21 56.23 -15.35
C ILE A 432 -48.99 57.14 -14.40
N ALA A 433 -48.46 57.39 -13.20
CA ALA A 433 -49.08 58.31 -12.24
C ALA A 433 -49.20 59.74 -12.80
N ILE A 434 -48.14 60.25 -13.43
CA ILE A 434 -48.14 61.57 -14.09
C ILE A 434 -49.16 61.58 -15.24
N ALA A 435 -49.20 60.54 -16.07
CA ALA A 435 -50.17 60.44 -17.16
C ALA A 435 -51.62 60.42 -16.64
N LEU A 436 -51.92 59.64 -15.60
CA LEU A 436 -53.24 59.59 -14.97
C LEU A 436 -53.64 60.95 -14.37
N LEU A 437 -52.71 61.67 -13.73
CA LEU A 437 -52.95 63.03 -13.24
C LEU A 437 -53.25 64.00 -14.38
N PHE A 438 -52.50 63.92 -15.49
CA PHE A 438 -52.71 64.77 -16.67
C PHE A 438 -54.06 64.48 -17.33
N PHE A 439 -54.41 63.20 -17.56
CA PHE A 439 -55.72 62.81 -18.11
C PHE A 439 -56.88 63.14 -17.16
N GLY A 440 -56.69 63.01 -15.86
CA GLY A 440 -57.66 63.44 -14.85
C GLY A 440 -57.92 64.95 -14.91
N ALA A 441 -56.87 65.75 -14.97
CA ALA A 441 -56.97 67.20 -15.13
C ALA A 441 -57.64 67.60 -16.45
N ALA A 442 -57.27 66.95 -17.56
CA ALA A 442 -57.87 67.17 -18.88
C ALA A 442 -59.37 66.79 -18.90
N GLY A 443 -59.76 65.69 -18.25
CA GLY A 443 -61.15 65.27 -18.13
C GLY A 443 -62.01 66.24 -17.32
N ILE A 444 -61.46 66.80 -16.23
CA ILE A 444 -62.13 67.85 -15.45
C ILE A 444 -62.29 69.12 -16.29
N ALA A 445 -61.25 69.54 -17.01
CA ALA A 445 -61.31 70.70 -17.90
C ALA A 445 -62.35 70.51 -19.02
N PHE A 446 -62.40 69.34 -19.65
CA PHE A 446 -63.40 69.01 -20.68
C PHE A 446 -64.83 69.03 -20.13
N ARG A 447 -65.06 68.50 -18.92
CA ARG A 447 -66.37 68.53 -18.26
C ARG A 447 -66.80 69.94 -17.85
N PHE A 448 -65.85 70.81 -17.52
CA PHE A 448 -66.10 72.22 -17.22
C PHE A 448 -66.50 72.99 -18.50
N ILE A 449 -65.78 72.74 -19.60
CA ILE A 449 -66.07 73.33 -20.92
C ILE A 449 -67.42 72.84 -21.47
N SER A 450 -67.72 71.54 -21.38
CA SER A 450 -68.99 70.99 -21.88
C SER A 450 -70.21 71.46 -21.09
N ARG A 451 -70.06 71.70 -19.77
CA ARG A 451 -71.10 72.31 -18.94
C ARG A 451 -71.39 73.77 -19.30
N GLN A 452 -70.41 74.53 -19.81
CA GLN A 452 -70.64 75.91 -20.26
C GLN A 452 -71.28 75.98 -21.66
N LEU A 453 -71.19 74.91 -22.46
CA LEU A 453 -71.65 74.90 -23.85
C LEU A 453 -73.00 74.19 -24.07
N MET A 454 -73.61 73.54 -23.06
CA MET A 454 -74.96 72.97 -23.18
C MET A 454 -76.04 73.92 -22.60
N PRO A 455 -77.04 74.36 -23.39
CA PRO A 455 -78.14 75.16 -22.89
C PRO A 455 -79.09 74.30 -22.05
N VAL A 456 -79.54 74.86 -20.92
CA VAL A 456 -80.59 74.26 -20.07
C VAL A 456 -81.87 74.14 -20.89
N ALA A 457 -82.27 72.90 -21.21
CA ALA A 457 -83.60 72.63 -21.74
C ALA A 457 -84.63 72.99 -20.66
N ARG A 458 -85.44 74.01 -20.92
CA ARG A 458 -86.57 74.39 -20.06
C ARG A 458 -87.67 73.33 -20.20
N PRO A 459 -88.31 72.89 -19.10
CA PRO A 459 -89.49 72.05 -19.19
C PRO A 459 -90.74 72.91 -19.51
N TRP A 460 -91.59 72.32 -20.37
CA TRP A 460 -92.89 72.76 -20.92
C TRP A 460 -92.84 73.73 -22.10
#